data_AF-A0A171DK91-F1
#
_entry.id   AF-A0A171DK91-F1
#
_cell.length_a   1.000
_cell.length_b   1.000
_cell.length_c   1.000
_cell.angle_alpha   90.00
_cell.angle_beta   90.00
_cell.angle_gamma   90.00
#
_symmetry.space_group_name_H-M   'P 1'
#
loop_
_entity.id
_entity.type
_entity.pdbx_description
1 polymer ?
#
loop_
_entity_poly.entity_id
_entity_poly.type
_entity_poly.pdbx_seq_one_letter_code
_entity_poly.pdbx_strand_id
1 'polypeptide(L)'
;MDAPAAQDFDDGLWEPERLSTFRWRKVAVFGTAATVFTGVGIWIVLSGSSGPRTLLAHTTPAPGGTSWEAAVPPPSVDASPSGAHSSSGTTEKAGRGVIAPATPVDPTAAVEPPADPAAEEPSATTAESPVDTLPTRVTAKDARRIHGRYARELSIAQSKMDAKAMGKLEHGLALEMSRAAFETARMEGTQVAAGLWPRPRLWVPRDSTGTTDWFVAVAHQEGVARIMDVMASTPAGWRLVGSTADVRPVPAPLPEIATDSEGYATSLPENATGLSATPRQVARAHLASLQSTRPDARFADGPWTSEAALFWRQERAQLERAGWRLSLSYRPEGAVRSLMTSDGGALVWYAARSTDLRTARRAGALVTLKGAAAVRTGNKAFSRSASVTYGRMYAAYIPPAGSNERVRVLGEWSEVLESHGT
;
A
#
# COMPACT_ATOMS: atom_id res chain seq x y z
N MET A 1 22.64 -39.86 14.65
CA MET A 1 21.51 -38.91 14.58
C MET A 1 22.11 -37.63 14.06
N ASP A 2 22.14 -37.52 12.74
CA ASP A 2 22.85 -36.44 12.03
C ASP A 2 21.90 -35.25 11.86
N ALA A 3 22.38 -34.07 12.25
CA ALA A 3 21.66 -32.82 12.09
C ALA A 3 21.63 -32.43 10.60
N PRO A 4 20.50 -31.94 10.06
CA PRO A 4 20.44 -31.54 8.66
C PRO A 4 21.21 -30.24 8.44
N ALA A 5 21.97 -30.22 7.34
CA ALA A 5 22.73 -29.09 6.86
C ALA A 5 21.85 -27.87 6.58
N ALA A 6 22.35 -26.69 6.96
CA ALA A 6 21.76 -25.41 6.64
C ALA A 6 21.70 -25.23 5.11
N GLN A 7 20.49 -25.02 4.59
CA GLN A 7 20.28 -24.61 3.20
C GLN A 7 20.80 -23.18 3.02
N ASP A 8 21.65 -23.03 2.01
CA ASP A 8 22.13 -21.77 1.47
C ASP A 8 20.92 -21.00 0.91
N PHE A 9 20.49 -19.94 1.61
CA PHE A 9 19.47 -19.03 1.12
C PHE A 9 20.12 -18.12 0.08
N ASP A 10 19.70 -18.27 -1.17
CA ASP A 10 20.07 -17.39 -2.28
C ASP A 10 19.72 -15.94 -1.93
N ASP A 11 20.74 -15.05 -1.88
CA ASP A 11 20.70 -13.63 -1.54
C ASP A 11 20.00 -12.78 -2.62
N GLY A 12 18.78 -13.19 -3.00
CA GLY A 12 17.83 -12.39 -3.74
C GLY A 12 17.34 -11.22 -2.89
N LEU A 13 18.20 -10.22 -2.71
CA LEU A 13 17.90 -8.94 -2.06
C LEU A 13 16.55 -8.42 -2.57
N TRP A 14 15.55 -8.51 -1.71
CA TRP A 14 14.25 -7.90 -1.91
C TRP A 14 14.45 -6.39 -2.13
N GLU A 15 14.27 -5.95 -3.38
CA GLU A 15 14.29 -4.54 -3.76
C GLU A 15 12.82 -4.06 -3.78
N PRO A 16 12.40 -3.19 -2.87
CA PRO A 16 11.03 -2.63 -2.90
C PRO A 16 10.74 -1.91 -4.24
N GLU A 17 11.78 -1.53 -4.99
CA GLU A 17 11.70 -0.86 -6.30
C GLU A 17 11.51 -1.83 -7.49
N ARG A 18 11.64 -3.16 -7.30
CA ARG A 18 11.36 -4.13 -8.38
C ARG A 18 9.88 -4.25 -8.72
N LEU A 19 8.99 -3.78 -7.83
CA LEU A 19 7.56 -3.73 -8.12
C LEU A 19 7.22 -2.68 -9.19
N SER A 20 7.92 -1.54 -9.23
CA SER A 20 7.65 -0.49 -10.24
C SER A 20 8.26 -0.81 -11.60
N THR A 21 9.28 -1.68 -11.67
CA THR A 21 9.97 -2.04 -12.91
C THR A 21 9.60 -3.42 -13.45
N PHE A 22 8.48 -4.02 -12.99
CA PHE A 22 7.99 -5.28 -13.57
C PHE A 22 7.76 -5.12 -15.07
N ARG A 23 8.72 -5.62 -15.86
CA ARG A 23 8.72 -5.56 -17.32
C ARG A 23 7.66 -6.50 -17.88
N TRP A 24 6.42 -6.00 -17.98
CA TRP A 24 5.27 -6.66 -18.63
C TRP A 24 5.55 -7.18 -20.06
N ARG A 25 6.63 -6.73 -20.71
CA ARG A 25 7.02 -7.13 -22.07
C ARG A 25 7.21 -8.64 -22.29
N LYS A 26 7.33 -9.45 -21.23
CA LYS A 26 7.51 -10.91 -21.40
C LYS A 26 6.24 -11.76 -21.23
N VAL A 27 5.09 -11.17 -20.88
CA VAL A 27 3.84 -11.94 -20.65
C VAL A 27 2.72 -11.59 -21.64
N ALA A 28 2.90 -10.56 -22.48
CA ALA A 28 1.92 -10.17 -23.49
C ALA A 28 2.19 -10.78 -24.88
N VAL A 29 2.25 -12.12 -24.98
CA VAL A 29 1.97 -12.84 -26.24
C VAL A 29 1.26 -14.13 -25.86
N PHE A 30 -0.07 -14.12 -25.79
CA PHE A 30 -0.96 -15.21 -26.22
C PHE A 30 -2.39 -14.77 -25.93
N GLY A 31 -3.08 -14.28 -26.95
CA GLY A 31 -4.43 -13.79 -26.81
C GLY A 31 -5.03 -13.24 -28.10
N THR A 32 -5.35 -14.15 -29.02
CA THR A 32 -6.39 -14.02 -30.08
C THR A 32 -6.07 -13.23 -31.36
N ALA A 33 -5.64 -13.97 -32.39
CA ALA A 33 -6.13 -13.96 -33.79
C ALA A 33 -5.57 -15.24 -34.45
N ALA A 34 -6.27 -16.07 -35.22
CA ALA A 34 -7.42 -15.87 -36.07
C ALA A 34 -8.11 -17.21 -36.39
N THR A 35 -9.38 -17.12 -36.77
CA THR A 35 -10.14 -18.18 -37.43
C THR A 35 -10.17 -17.91 -38.93
N VAL A 36 -9.87 -18.94 -39.73
CA VAL A 36 -10.23 -19.20 -41.14
C VAL A 36 -9.69 -18.23 -42.22
N PHE A 37 -8.74 -18.73 -43.01
CA PHE A 37 -8.85 -18.78 -44.48
C PHE A 37 -8.05 -19.96 -45.04
N THR A 38 -8.76 -20.80 -45.79
CA THR A 38 -8.25 -21.90 -46.61
C THR A 38 -7.67 -21.35 -47.92
N GLY A 39 -6.51 -21.86 -48.39
CA GLY A 39 -6.04 -21.54 -49.76
C GLY A 39 -4.57 -21.87 -50.08
N VAL A 40 -4.30 -23.13 -50.41
CA VAL A 40 -3.43 -23.69 -51.48
C VAL A 40 -2.20 -22.91 -52.03
N GLY A 41 -1.05 -23.61 -52.11
CA GLY A 41 0.01 -23.50 -53.15
C GLY A 41 1.43 -23.18 -52.62
N ILE A 42 2.38 -24.10 -52.41
CA ILE A 42 3.27 -24.88 -53.32
C ILE A 42 4.49 -24.10 -53.92
N TRP A 43 5.70 -24.63 -53.60
CA TRP A 43 7.04 -24.55 -54.27
C TRP A 43 7.84 -23.22 -54.28
N ILE A 44 9.20 -23.14 -54.40
CA ILE A 44 10.43 -23.89 -54.03
C ILE A 44 11.65 -23.09 -54.66
N VAL A 45 12.89 -23.33 -54.15
CA VAL A 45 14.26 -23.03 -54.71
C VAL A 45 15.00 -21.72 -54.32
N LEU A 46 15.99 -21.94 -53.43
CA LEU A 46 17.45 -21.64 -53.42
C LEU A 46 18.07 -20.39 -54.07
N SER A 47 18.91 -19.70 -53.28
CA SER A 47 20.36 -19.44 -53.42
C SER A 47 20.74 -18.38 -52.37
N GLY A 48 21.82 -18.38 -51.59
CA GLY A 48 23.17 -18.93 -51.72
C GLY A 48 24.16 -17.75 -51.63
N SER A 49 24.77 -17.49 -50.47
CA SER A 49 26.17 -17.05 -50.35
C SER A 49 26.58 -16.79 -48.89
N SER A 50 27.86 -17.07 -48.66
CA SER A 50 28.56 -17.32 -47.42
C SER A 50 29.32 -16.10 -46.89
N GLY A 51 29.49 -16.03 -45.57
CA GLY A 51 30.45 -15.16 -44.89
C GLY A 51 30.74 -15.67 -43.47
N PRO A 52 32.01 -15.69 -43.01
CA PRO A 52 32.46 -16.52 -41.89
C PRO A 52 32.20 -15.85 -40.54
N ARG A 53 31.82 -16.65 -39.53
CA ARG A 53 31.95 -16.25 -38.12
C ARG A 53 32.81 -17.25 -37.37
N THR A 54 33.91 -16.70 -36.89
CA THR A 54 34.97 -17.27 -36.08
C THR A 54 34.41 -17.91 -34.81
N LEU A 55 34.75 -19.18 -34.62
CA LEU A 55 34.66 -19.91 -33.35
C LEU A 55 35.86 -19.50 -32.49
N LEU A 56 35.61 -19.01 -31.28
CA LEU A 56 36.57 -19.07 -30.19
C LEU A 56 35.86 -19.64 -28.96
N ALA A 57 36.31 -20.82 -28.58
CA ALA A 57 36.09 -21.45 -27.29
C ALA A 57 37.14 -20.96 -26.27
N HIS A 58 36.95 -21.39 -25.01
CA HIS A 58 37.80 -21.27 -23.83
C HIS A 58 37.49 -20.06 -22.92
N THR A 59 37.44 -20.16 -21.59
CA THR A 59 37.61 -21.28 -20.62
C THR A 59 37.17 -20.74 -19.25
N THR A 60 36.55 -21.61 -18.46
CA THR A 60 36.36 -21.49 -17.00
C THR A 60 37.71 -21.58 -16.27
N PRO A 61 37.92 -20.87 -15.15
CA PRO A 61 38.86 -21.30 -14.12
C PRO A 61 38.13 -21.80 -12.87
N ALA A 62 38.54 -22.99 -12.42
CA ALA A 62 38.33 -23.50 -11.07
C ALA A 62 39.29 -22.81 -10.07
N PRO A 63 38.98 -22.79 -8.76
CA PRO A 63 39.81 -22.15 -7.74
C PRO A 63 40.93 -23.09 -7.25
N GLY A 64 42.16 -22.57 -7.20
CA GLY A 64 43.31 -23.18 -6.53
C GLY A 64 43.48 -22.59 -5.13
N GLY A 65 43.65 -23.46 -4.14
CA GLY A 65 43.99 -23.09 -2.76
C GLY A 65 45.49 -23.03 -2.52
N THR A 66 45.87 -22.19 -1.56
CA THR A 66 47.06 -22.26 -0.68
C THR A 66 46.77 -21.29 0.48
N SER A 67 46.28 -21.79 1.62
CA SER A 67 47.07 -22.08 2.84
C SER A 67 48.06 -20.97 3.18
N TRP A 68 47.79 -20.11 4.18
CA TRP A 68 48.83 -19.50 5.01
C TRP A 68 48.47 -19.65 6.48
N GLU A 69 49.44 -20.21 7.21
CA GLU A 69 49.48 -20.50 8.63
C GLU A 69 49.25 -19.26 9.50
N ALA A 70 48.37 -19.43 10.50
CA ALA A 70 48.24 -18.54 11.63
C ALA A 70 49.16 -19.03 12.76
N ALA A 71 50.06 -18.15 13.22
CA ALA A 71 50.86 -18.35 14.42
C ALA A 71 50.11 -17.85 15.67
N VAL A 72 49.96 -18.74 16.64
CA VAL A 72 49.69 -18.53 18.09
C VAL A 72 51.07 -18.41 18.76
N PRO A 73 51.36 -17.58 19.81
CA PRO A 73 50.82 -17.70 21.19
C PRO A 73 50.87 -16.39 22.06
N PRO A 74 50.77 -16.39 23.42
CA PRO A 74 49.65 -16.81 24.28
C PRO A 74 49.34 -15.75 25.40
N PRO A 75 48.89 -16.07 26.65
CA PRO A 75 47.73 -15.41 27.27
C PRO A 75 48.08 -14.47 28.44
N SER A 76 47.11 -13.67 28.91
CA SER A 76 47.22 -12.99 30.21
C SER A 76 45.85 -12.63 30.81
N VAL A 77 45.49 -13.43 31.82
CA VAL A 77 44.95 -13.12 33.17
C VAL A 77 43.74 -12.19 33.38
N ASP A 78 42.77 -12.78 34.09
CA ASP A 78 41.81 -12.27 35.10
C ASP A 78 41.78 -10.78 35.47
N ALA A 79 40.56 -10.22 35.54
CA ALA A 79 39.95 -9.75 36.80
C ALA A 79 38.54 -9.15 36.58
N SER A 80 37.53 -9.77 37.18
CA SER A 80 36.37 -9.04 37.75
C SER A 80 36.77 -8.51 39.13
N PRO A 81 36.24 -7.36 39.58
CA PRO A 81 35.11 -7.46 40.50
C PRO A 81 34.05 -6.35 40.40
N SER A 82 32.83 -6.78 40.74
CA SER A 82 31.81 -6.16 41.60
C SER A 82 31.97 -4.69 42.04
N GLY A 83 30.89 -3.92 41.91
CA GLY A 83 30.68 -2.65 42.61
C GLY A 83 29.22 -2.20 42.55
N ALA A 84 28.47 -2.47 43.63
CA ALA A 84 27.13 -1.97 43.89
C ALA A 84 27.18 -0.71 44.78
N HIS A 85 26.32 0.27 44.52
CA HIS A 85 25.76 1.29 45.45
C HIS A 85 24.52 1.89 44.74
N SER A 86 23.27 1.81 45.23
CA SER A 86 22.65 2.55 46.37
C SER A 86 22.94 4.07 46.28
N SER A 87 22.02 5.03 46.37
CA SER A 87 20.68 5.13 46.95
C SER A 87 20.07 6.51 46.62
N SER A 88 18.79 6.70 47.00
CA SER A 88 18.14 7.95 47.49
C SER A 88 17.99 9.11 46.50
N GLY A 89 16.76 9.54 46.17
CA GLY A 89 15.92 10.44 46.98
C GLY A 89 15.90 11.80 46.26
N THR A 90 14.83 12.60 46.14
CA THR A 90 13.79 12.98 47.09
C THR A 90 12.82 13.92 46.32
N THR A 91 11.52 13.97 46.70
CA THR A 91 10.56 15.12 46.71
C THR A 91 10.43 16.01 45.46
N GLU A 92 9.31 16.62 45.06
CA GLU A 92 8.07 17.17 45.61
C GLU A 92 7.35 17.64 44.31
N LYS A 93 6.03 17.78 44.16
CA LYS A 93 5.19 18.72 44.88
C LYS A 93 3.76 18.58 44.35
N ALA A 94 2.83 18.65 45.29
CA ALA A 94 1.40 18.77 45.04
C ALA A 94 1.03 20.06 44.30
N GLY A 95 0.02 19.96 43.43
CA GLY A 95 -0.63 21.09 42.77
C GLY A 95 -2.14 20.86 42.73
N ARG A 96 -2.78 21.13 43.88
CA ARG A 96 -4.22 21.19 44.12
C ARG A 96 -4.74 22.50 43.52
N GLY A 97 -5.83 22.48 42.75
CA GLY A 97 -6.50 23.72 42.34
C GLY A 97 -7.84 23.44 41.65
N VAL A 98 -8.91 23.30 42.42
CA VAL A 98 -9.97 24.30 42.66
C VAL A 98 -11.18 24.06 41.74
N ILE A 99 -12.20 23.49 42.36
CA ILE A 99 -13.61 23.44 41.96
C ILE A 99 -14.28 24.74 42.44
N ALA A 100 -15.11 25.38 41.62
CA ALA A 100 -16.33 26.13 41.97
C ALA A 100 -16.89 26.86 40.73
N PRO A 101 -18.13 27.38 40.75
CA PRO A 101 -19.38 26.66 40.96
C PRO A 101 -20.43 26.99 39.87
N ALA A 102 -21.52 26.22 39.89
CA ALA A 102 -22.73 26.45 39.11
C ALA A 102 -23.49 27.71 39.56
N THR A 103 -24.13 28.38 38.60
CA THR A 103 -25.21 29.35 38.80
C THR A 103 -26.57 28.71 38.50
N PRO A 104 -27.58 28.85 39.39
CA PRO A 104 -28.97 28.49 39.13
C PRO A 104 -29.83 29.73 38.77
N VAL A 105 -31.17 29.54 38.70
CA VAL A 105 -32.27 30.54 38.71
C VAL A 105 -32.68 31.03 37.30
N ASP A 106 -33.94 31.00 36.80
CA ASP A 106 -35.28 30.82 37.38
C ASP A 106 -36.32 30.31 36.34
N PRO A 107 -37.53 29.87 36.77
CA PRO A 107 -38.66 29.37 35.97
C PRO A 107 -39.74 30.46 35.74
N THR A 108 -40.95 30.03 35.33
CA THR A 108 -42.22 30.79 35.16
C THR A 108 -42.42 31.29 33.72
N ALA A 109 -43.52 31.05 33.01
CA ALA A 109 -44.92 30.96 33.42
C ALA A 109 -45.75 30.03 32.50
N ALA A 110 -46.76 29.38 33.09
CA ALA A 110 -47.90 28.80 32.41
C ALA A 110 -49.01 29.85 32.26
N VAL A 111 -49.72 29.86 31.12
CA VAL A 111 -51.09 30.39 31.01
C VAL A 111 -51.88 29.50 30.04
N GLU A 112 -53.03 29.04 30.52
CA GLU A 112 -54.06 28.20 29.90
C GLU A 112 -54.97 28.98 28.90
N PRO A 113 -55.86 28.29 28.14
CA PRO A 113 -56.51 28.76 26.91
C PRO A 113 -57.80 29.57 27.18
N PRO A 114 -58.47 30.13 26.14
CA PRO A 114 -59.63 29.40 25.60
C PRO A 114 -59.99 29.65 24.12
N ALA A 115 -60.88 28.78 23.63
CA ALA A 115 -61.96 28.97 22.64
C ALA A 115 -61.64 28.88 21.13
N ASP A 116 -61.98 27.71 20.58
CA ASP A 116 -62.72 27.57 19.31
C ASP A 116 -63.98 28.47 19.32
N PRO A 117 -64.39 29.11 18.21
CA PRO A 117 -64.91 28.35 17.06
C PRO A 117 -64.68 28.99 15.68
N ALA A 118 -64.58 28.16 14.64
CA ALA A 118 -65.40 28.29 13.41
C ALA A 118 -64.88 27.33 12.34
N ALA A 119 -65.80 26.53 11.82
CA ALA A 119 -65.61 25.71 10.65
C ALA A 119 -65.38 26.58 9.40
N GLU A 120 -64.27 26.33 8.72
CA GLU A 120 -64.13 26.53 7.28
C GLU A 120 -63.56 25.24 6.70
N GLU A 121 -64.30 24.61 5.79
CA GLU A 121 -63.89 23.43 5.05
C GLU A 121 -62.72 23.80 4.11
N PRO A 122 -61.51 23.24 4.30
CA PRO A 122 -60.47 23.34 3.29
C PRO A 122 -60.76 22.29 2.21
N SER A 123 -60.87 22.79 0.98
CA SER A 123 -60.92 22.00 -0.24
C SER A 123 -59.88 20.87 -0.21
N ALA A 124 -60.29 19.69 -0.66
CA ALA A 124 -59.42 18.54 -0.88
C ALA A 124 -58.35 18.88 -1.92
N THR A 125 -57.24 19.48 -1.49
CA THR A 125 -55.97 19.41 -2.19
C THR A 125 -55.47 17.99 -1.97
N THR A 126 -55.52 17.19 -3.03
CA THR A 126 -54.76 15.95 -3.16
C THR A 126 -53.32 16.25 -2.76
N ALA A 127 -52.97 15.88 -1.53
CA ALA A 127 -51.59 15.87 -1.08
C ALA A 127 -50.87 14.80 -1.89
N GLU A 128 -50.16 15.23 -2.94
CA GLU A 128 -49.08 14.43 -3.51
C GLU A 128 -48.19 14.03 -2.34
N SER A 129 -48.19 12.73 -2.03
CA SER A 129 -47.26 12.18 -1.06
C SER A 129 -45.86 12.62 -1.49
N PRO A 130 -45.06 13.24 -0.61
CA PRO A 130 -43.69 13.56 -0.95
C PRO A 130 -43.04 12.24 -1.33
N VAL A 131 -42.64 12.13 -2.61
CA VAL A 131 -41.84 11.01 -3.08
C VAL A 131 -40.56 11.11 -2.27
N ASP A 132 -40.48 10.25 -1.25
CA ASP A 132 -39.31 10.03 -0.43
C ASP A 132 -38.23 9.49 -1.36
N THR A 133 -37.56 10.42 -2.04
CA THR A 133 -36.41 10.15 -2.90
C THR A 133 -35.25 9.90 -1.97
N LEU A 134 -35.29 8.76 -1.28
CA LEU A 134 -34.11 8.19 -0.65
C LEU A 134 -32.99 8.26 -1.70
N PRO A 135 -31.87 8.91 -1.39
CA PRO A 135 -30.79 9.09 -2.36
C PRO A 135 -30.44 7.73 -2.94
N THR A 136 -30.47 7.62 -4.27
CA THR A 136 -30.30 6.32 -4.96
C THR A 136 -28.95 5.72 -4.58
N ARG A 137 -28.99 4.78 -3.63
CA ARG A 137 -27.83 4.07 -3.11
C ARG A 137 -27.16 3.28 -4.24
N VAL A 138 -25.83 3.28 -4.28
CA VAL A 138 -25.05 2.55 -5.29
C VAL A 138 -25.38 1.06 -5.21
N THR A 139 -25.80 0.46 -6.31
CA THR A 139 -26.01 -0.99 -6.39
C THR A 139 -24.76 -1.73 -6.87
N ALA A 140 -24.69 -3.05 -6.70
CA ALA A 140 -23.64 -3.87 -7.31
C ALA A 140 -23.59 -3.75 -8.84
N LYS A 141 -24.74 -3.53 -9.50
CA LYS A 141 -24.83 -3.27 -10.95
C LYS A 141 -24.19 -1.93 -11.31
N ASP A 142 -24.42 -0.91 -10.49
CA ASP A 142 -23.79 0.41 -10.68
C ASP A 142 -22.29 0.36 -10.46
N ALA A 143 -21.83 -0.27 -9.38
CA ALA A 143 -20.40 -0.47 -9.12
C ALA A 143 -19.70 -1.16 -10.28
N ARG A 144 -20.31 -2.20 -10.86
CA ARG A 144 -19.79 -2.90 -12.04
C ARG A 144 -19.70 -2.00 -13.28
N ARG A 145 -20.72 -1.17 -13.51
CA ARG A 145 -20.74 -0.17 -14.60
C ARG A 145 -19.67 0.90 -14.40
N ILE A 146 -19.56 1.43 -13.19
CA ILE A 146 -18.58 2.46 -12.81
C ILE A 146 -17.15 1.93 -12.98
N HIS A 147 -16.84 0.77 -12.39
CA HIS A 147 -15.53 0.16 -12.50
C HIS A 147 -15.19 -0.22 -13.95
N GLY A 148 -16.15 -0.76 -14.70
CA GLY A 148 -15.94 -1.10 -16.10
C GLY A 148 -15.59 0.12 -16.96
N ARG A 149 -16.20 1.29 -16.69
CA ARG A 149 -15.82 2.55 -17.33
C ARG A 149 -14.43 2.99 -16.90
N TYR A 150 -14.17 2.99 -15.58
CA TYR A 150 -12.86 3.34 -15.01
C TYR A 150 -11.73 2.54 -15.66
N ALA A 151 -11.83 1.20 -15.68
CA ALA A 151 -10.77 0.34 -16.23
C ALA A 151 -10.46 0.64 -17.70
N ARG A 152 -11.49 0.89 -18.53
CA ARG A 152 -11.29 1.26 -19.95
C ARG A 152 -10.60 2.60 -20.10
N GLU A 153 -11.07 3.61 -19.38
CA GLU A 153 -10.48 4.94 -19.44
C GLU A 153 -9.07 4.98 -18.84
N LEU A 154 -8.82 4.21 -17.77
CA LEU A 154 -7.51 4.03 -17.15
C LEU A 154 -6.50 3.46 -18.14
N SER A 155 -6.87 2.38 -18.84
CA SER A 155 -6.00 1.77 -19.85
C SER A 155 -5.64 2.76 -20.97
N ILE A 156 -6.60 3.58 -21.42
CA ILE A 156 -6.35 4.64 -22.41
C ILE A 156 -5.44 5.73 -21.84
N ALA A 157 -5.68 6.18 -20.60
CA ALA A 157 -4.87 7.19 -19.96
C ALA A 157 -3.42 6.71 -19.73
N GLN A 158 -3.24 5.47 -19.26
CA GLN A 158 -1.93 4.84 -19.04
C GLN A 158 -1.15 4.64 -20.35
N SER A 159 -1.79 4.13 -21.40
CA SER A 159 -1.12 3.91 -22.70
C SER A 159 -0.66 5.20 -23.38
N LYS A 160 -1.26 6.34 -23.02
CA LYS A 160 -0.86 7.68 -23.48
C LYS A 160 -0.06 8.45 -22.42
N MET A 161 0.11 7.89 -21.22
CA MET A 161 0.58 8.57 -20.02
C MET A 161 -0.13 9.93 -19.79
N ASP A 162 -1.42 10.03 -20.10
CA ASP A 162 -2.17 11.30 -20.06
C ASP A 162 -2.55 11.68 -18.61
N ALA A 163 -1.72 12.53 -18.00
CA ALA A 163 -1.90 13.00 -16.63
C ALA A 163 -3.18 13.83 -16.42
N LYS A 164 -3.71 14.45 -17.48
CA LYS A 164 -4.96 15.23 -17.42
C LYS A 164 -6.16 14.29 -17.44
N ALA A 165 -6.15 13.28 -18.31
CA ALA A 165 -7.16 12.22 -18.30
C ALA A 165 -7.15 11.47 -16.96
N MET A 166 -5.97 11.17 -16.41
CA MET A 166 -5.85 10.52 -15.09
C MET A 166 -6.52 11.32 -13.97
N GLY A 167 -6.48 12.65 -14.01
CA GLY A 167 -7.18 13.50 -13.03
C GLY A 167 -8.71 13.38 -13.04
N LYS A 168 -9.28 12.78 -14.09
CA LYS A 168 -10.72 12.45 -14.16
C LYS A 168 -11.03 11.07 -13.59
N LEU A 169 -10.02 10.24 -13.36
CA LEU A 169 -10.15 8.84 -12.96
C LEU A 169 -9.76 8.62 -11.51
N GLU A 170 -8.77 9.37 -11.03
CA GLU A 170 -8.19 9.18 -9.70
C GLU A 170 -8.23 10.47 -8.89
N HIS A 171 -8.10 10.35 -7.57
CA HIS A 171 -8.11 11.47 -6.65
C HIS A 171 -7.16 11.27 -5.47
N GLY A 172 -6.72 12.37 -4.85
CA GLY A 172 -5.80 12.35 -3.72
C GLY A 172 -4.46 11.68 -4.05
N LEU A 173 -3.94 10.93 -3.09
CA LEU A 173 -2.65 10.26 -3.21
C LEU A 173 -2.57 9.28 -4.40
N ALA A 174 -3.67 8.63 -4.78
CA ALA A 174 -3.68 7.74 -5.95
C ALA A 174 -3.30 8.49 -7.23
N LEU A 175 -3.91 9.66 -7.45
CA LEU A 175 -3.62 10.52 -8.59
C LEU A 175 -2.18 11.03 -8.58
N GLU A 176 -1.66 11.41 -7.41
CA GLU A 176 -0.26 11.83 -7.27
C GLU A 176 0.70 10.71 -7.65
N MET A 177 0.46 9.49 -7.16
CA MET A 177 1.26 8.31 -7.47
C MET A 177 1.22 8.00 -8.97
N SER A 178 0.04 7.94 -9.60
CA SER A 178 -0.05 7.68 -11.04
C SER A 178 0.64 8.74 -11.89
N ARG A 179 0.56 10.02 -11.51
CA ARG A 179 1.29 11.10 -12.21
C ARG A 179 2.80 10.96 -12.05
N ALA A 180 3.25 10.61 -10.85
CA ALA A 180 4.67 10.40 -10.59
C ALA A 180 5.21 9.20 -11.38
N ALA A 181 4.46 8.10 -11.47
CA ALA A 181 4.78 6.96 -12.32
C ALA A 181 4.89 7.36 -13.81
N PHE A 182 3.98 8.19 -14.31
CA PHE A 182 4.03 8.69 -15.69
C PHE A 182 5.25 9.58 -15.94
N GLU A 183 5.63 10.39 -14.98
CA GLU A 183 6.82 11.22 -15.07
C GLU A 183 8.09 10.37 -15.09
N THR A 184 8.23 9.43 -14.15
CA THR A 184 9.36 8.50 -14.10
C THR A 184 9.49 7.71 -15.41
N ALA A 185 8.39 7.14 -15.92
CA ALA A 185 8.40 6.39 -17.18
C ALA A 185 8.86 7.26 -18.37
N ARG A 186 8.46 8.53 -18.44
CA ARG A 186 8.96 9.45 -19.47
C ARG A 186 10.47 9.69 -19.35
N MET A 187 10.98 9.89 -18.13
CA MET A 187 12.41 10.09 -17.90
C MET A 187 13.24 8.88 -18.31
N GLU A 188 12.71 7.67 -18.14
CA GLU A 188 13.37 6.43 -18.58
C GLU A 188 13.17 6.13 -20.08
N GLY A 189 12.30 6.86 -20.78
CA GLY A 189 11.89 6.51 -22.14
C GLY A 189 11.08 5.20 -22.21
N THR A 190 10.39 4.84 -21.13
CA THR A 190 9.56 3.64 -21.01
C THR A 190 8.06 4.00 -21.07
N GLN A 191 7.20 3.00 -20.90
CA GLN A 191 5.76 3.15 -20.77
C GLN A 191 5.35 2.51 -19.45
N VAL A 192 4.32 3.06 -18.82
CA VAL A 192 3.66 2.36 -17.72
C VAL A 192 2.93 1.13 -18.25
N ALA A 193 2.79 0.12 -17.40
CA ALA A 193 1.92 -1.01 -17.70
C ALA A 193 0.49 -0.52 -17.87
N ALA A 194 -0.07 -0.72 -19.06
CA ALA A 194 -1.49 -0.52 -19.32
C ALA A 194 -2.15 -1.89 -19.38
N GLY A 195 -3.26 -2.06 -18.65
CA GLY A 195 -3.95 -3.34 -18.60
C GLY A 195 -5.40 -3.20 -18.16
N LEU A 196 -6.26 -4.05 -18.73
CA LEU A 196 -7.60 -4.27 -18.21
C LEU A 196 -7.55 -5.48 -17.29
N TRP A 197 -8.01 -5.31 -16.05
CA TRP A 197 -8.20 -6.41 -15.14
C TRP A 197 -9.58 -7.04 -15.38
N PRO A 198 -9.66 -8.25 -15.95
CA PRO A 198 -10.95 -8.84 -16.29
C PRO A 198 -11.69 -9.32 -15.04
N ARG A 199 -13.01 -9.16 -15.05
CA ARG A 199 -13.96 -9.78 -14.11
C ARG A 199 -13.63 -9.55 -12.60
N PRO A 200 -13.54 -8.29 -12.14
CA PRO A 200 -13.34 -8.02 -10.72
C PRO A 200 -14.51 -8.54 -9.89
N ARG A 201 -14.21 -9.07 -8.70
CA ARG A 201 -15.17 -9.25 -7.61
C ARG A 201 -15.41 -7.89 -6.97
N LEU A 202 -16.67 -7.55 -6.73
CA LEU A 202 -17.09 -6.23 -6.27
C LEU A 202 -17.82 -6.35 -4.95
N TRP A 203 -17.52 -5.46 -4.01
CA TRP A 203 -18.24 -5.33 -2.75
C TRP A 203 -18.67 -3.88 -2.56
N VAL A 204 -19.98 -3.69 -2.39
CA VAL A 204 -20.59 -2.38 -2.18
C VAL A 204 -21.13 -2.35 -0.75
N PRO A 205 -20.67 -1.45 0.12
CA PRO A 205 -21.15 -1.39 1.49
C PRO A 205 -22.58 -0.85 1.58
N ARG A 206 -23.37 -1.41 2.49
CA ARG A 206 -24.73 -0.92 2.79
C ARG A 206 -24.68 0.43 3.51
N ASP A 207 -23.82 0.55 4.52
CA ASP A 207 -23.79 1.69 5.44
C ASP A 207 -22.46 2.45 5.34
N SER A 208 -22.48 3.54 4.59
CA SER A 208 -21.40 4.53 4.51
C SER A 208 -21.67 5.71 5.47
N THR A 209 -22.28 5.49 6.64
CA THR A 209 -22.70 6.57 7.56
C THR A 209 -21.57 7.60 7.78
N GLY A 210 -21.79 8.84 7.35
CA GLY A 210 -20.82 9.95 7.45
C GLY A 210 -19.68 9.94 6.42
N THR A 211 -19.69 9.05 5.43
CA THR A 211 -18.67 8.93 4.39
C THR A 211 -19.30 8.96 2.99
N THR A 212 -18.52 9.35 1.97
CA THR A 212 -18.97 9.25 0.59
C THR A 212 -19.18 7.79 0.17
N ASP A 213 -20.18 7.54 -0.68
CA ASP A 213 -20.40 6.23 -1.29
C ASP A 213 -19.11 5.70 -1.89
N TRP A 214 -18.86 4.42 -1.68
CA TRP A 214 -17.64 3.76 -2.11
C TRP A 214 -17.87 2.29 -2.39
N PHE A 215 -16.96 1.65 -3.11
CA PHE A 215 -16.96 0.21 -3.29
C PHE A 215 -15.54 -0.28 -3.53
N VAL A 216 -15.35 -1.60 -3.40
CA VAL A 216 -14.07 -2.27 -3.65
C VAL A 216 -14.20 -3.14 -4.89
N ALA A 217 -13.19 -3.11 -5.74
CA ALA A 217 -13.01 -4.05 -6.84
C ALA A 217 -11.72 -4.84 -6.61
N VAL A 218 -11.82 -6.17 -6.58
CA VAL A 218 -10.64 -7.05 -6.52
C VAL A 218 -10.57 -7.87 -7.77
N ALA A 219 -9.46 -7.76 -8.47
CA ALA A 219 -9.13 -8.60 -9.60
C ALA A 219 -7.88 -9.41 -9.28
N HIS A 220 -7.83 -10.64 -9.81
CA HIS A 220 -6.67 -11.50 -9.66
C HIS A 220 -6.40 -12.19 -10.98
N GLN A 221 -5.15 -12.10 -11.42
CA GLN A 221 -4.64 -12.88 -12.53
C GLN A 221 -3.47 -13.72 -11.99
N GLU A 222 -3.62 -15.04 -12.08
CA GLU A 222 -2.63 -16.00 -11.61
C GLU A 222 -1.27 -15.75 -12.27
N GLY A 223 -0.20 -15.83 -11.47
CA GLY A 223 1.17 -15.55 -11.92
C GLY A 223 1.47 -14.09 -12.28
N VAL A 224 0.50 -13.18 -12.10
CA VAL A 224 0.66 -11.75 -12.41
C VAL A 224 0.49 -10.91 -11.15
N ALA A 225 -0.74 -10.70 -10.71
CA ALA A 225 -1.01 -9.93 -9.51
C ALA A 225 -2.47 -10.09 -9.05
N ARG A 226 -2.69 -9.88 -7.75
CA ARG A 226 -3.98 -9.46 -7.21
C ARG A 226 -3.97 -7.95 -7.00
N ILE A 227 -4.92 -7.25 -7.62
CA ILE A 227 -5.15 -5.82 -7.45
C ILE A 227 -6.42 -5.60 -6.65
N MET A 228 -6.39 -4.68 -5.69
CA MET A 228 -7.54 -4.30 -4.87
C MET A 228 -7.72 -2.79 -4.94
N ASP A 229 -8.73 -2.36 -5.69
CA ASP A 229 -9.06 -0.96 -5.95
C ASP A 229 -10.21 -0.50 -5.06
N VAL A 230 -10.06 0.70 -4.51
CA VAL A 230 -11.07 1.39 -3.72
C VAL A 230 -11.57 2.59 -4.51
N MET A 231 -12.82 2.50 -4.93
CA MET A 231 -13.52 3.55 -5.68
C MET A 231 -14.41 4.33 -4.73
N ALA A 232 -14.40 5.66 -4.79
CA ALA A 232 -15.29 6.51 -4.01
C ALA A 232 -15.94 7.60 -4.86
N SER A 233 -17.14 8.00 -4.47
CA SER A 233 -17.83 9.16 -4.99
C SER A 233 -17.15 10.43 -4.48
N THR A 234 -17.00 11.40 -5.36
CA THR A 234 -16.46 12.75 -5.09
C THR A 234 -17.39 13.78 -5.74
N PRO A 235 -17.29 15.08 -5.39
CA PRO A 235 -18.03 16.13 -6.10
C PRO A 235 -17.81 16.14 -7.62
N ALA A 236 -16.66 15.64 -8.10
CA ALA A 236 -16.33 15.55 -9.52
C ALA A 236 -16.74 14.20 -10.15
N GLY A 237 -17.45 13.34 -9.41
CA GLY A 237 -17.86 11.99 -9.79
C GLY A 237 -17.01 10.89 -9.17
N TRP A 238 -17.19 9.66 -9.64
CA TRP A 238 -16.48 8.48 -9.15
C TRP A 238 -14.98 8.52 -9.47
N ARG A 239 -14.15 8.21 -8.47
CA ARG A 239 -12.69 8.21 -8.56
C ARG A 239 -12.07 7.00 -7.85
N LEU A 240 -10.93 6.53 -8.33
CA LEU A 240 -10.02 5.71 -7.54
C LEU A 240 -9.43 6.58 -6.44
N VAL A 241 -9.53 6.12 -5.20
CA VAL A 241 -8.95 6.80 -4.02
C VAL A 241 -7.94 5.93 -3.28
N GLY A 242 -7.86 4.64 -3.61
CA GLY A 242 -6.89 3.70 -3.09
C GLY A 242 -6.70 2.53 -4.04
N SER A 243 -5.48 2.02 -4.14
CA SER A 243 -5.18 0.77 -4.85
C SER A 243 -4.01 0.05 -4.19
N THR A 244 -3.95 -1.27 -4.32
CA THR A 244 -2.88 -2.11 -3.79
C THR A 244 -2.64 -3.28 -4.71
N ALA A 245 -1.40 -3.80 -4.72
CA ALA A 245 -1.02 -4.96 -5.50
C ALA A 245 -0.34 -6.02 -4.64
N ASP A 246 -0.61 -7.29 -4.95
CA ASP A 246 0.14 -8.45 -4.49
C ASP A 246 0.63 -9.21 -5.72
N VAL A 247 1.92 -9.06 -6.03
CA VAL A 247 2.53 -9.67 -7.23
C VAL A 247 3.20 -11.01 -6.92
N ARG A 248 3.03 -11.54 -5.70
CA ARG A 248 3.60 -12.85 -5.36
C ARG A 248 2.98 -13.92 -6.26
N PRO A 249 3.77 -14.94 -6.70
CA PRO A 249 3.23 -16.04 -7.50
C PRO A 249 2.04 -16.73 -6.83
N VAL A 250 2.10 -16.86 -5.50
CA VAL A 250 1.01 -17.37 -4.66
C VAL A 250 0.63 -16.28 -3.66
N PRO A 251 -0.38 -15.44 -3.96
CA PRO A 251 -0.81 -14.40 -3.03
C PRO A 251 -1.46 -15.02 -1.80
N ALA A 252 -1.34 -14.35 -0.64
CA ALA A 252 -2.00 -14.79 0.58
C ALA A 252 -3.53 -14.85 0.37
N PRO A 253 -4.26 -15.83 0.94
CA PRO A 253 -5.70 -15.92 0.75
C PRO A 253 -6.43 -14.61 1.09
N LEU A 254 -7.33 -14.19 0.19
CA LEU A 254 -8.23 -13.07 0.44
C LEU A 254 -9.31 -13.56 1.42
N PRO A 255 -9.56 -12.87 2.54
CA PRO A 255 -10.65 -13.25 3.44
C PRO A 255 -12.00 -13.10 2.72
N GLU A 256 -12.96 -13.93 3.11
CA GLU A 256 -14.33 -13.79 2.61
C GLU A 256 -14.98 -12.56 3.25
N ILE A 257 -15.59 -11.70 2.44
CA ILE A 257 -16.27 -10.49 2.91
C ILE A 257 -17.70 -10.85 3.31
N ALA A 258 -18.11 -10.42 4.50
CA ALA A 258 -19.46 -10.59 4.98
C ALA A 258 -20.43 -9.73 4.14
N THR A 259 -21.47 -10.38 3.60
CA THR A 259 -22.55 -9.70 2.88
C THR A 259 -23.90 -10.04 3.49
N ASP A 260 -24.83 -9.09 3.43
CA ASP A 260 -26.23 -9.33 3.79
C ASP A 260 -26.99 -10.15 2.71
N SER A 261 -28.28 -10.38 2.95
CA SER A 261 -29.16 -11.14 2.07
C SER A 261 -29.37 -10.52 0.68
N GLU A 262 -29.06 -9.23 0.50
CA GLU A 262 -29.12 -8.54 -0.78
C GLU A 262 -27.75 -8.42 -1.45
N GLY A 263 -26.70 -8.93 -0.80
CA GLY A 263 -25.33 -8.95 -1.33
C GLY A 263 -24.52 -7.67 -1.07
N TYR A 264 -24.99 -6.77 -0.20
CA TYR A 264 -24.17 -5.63 0.22
C TYR A 264 -23.21 -6.02 1.34
N ALA A 265 -22.01 -5.46 1.30
CA ALA A 265 -21.02 -5.66 2.35
C ALA A 265 -21.33 -4.80 3.58
N THR A 266 -20.77 -5.19 4.73
CA THR A 266 -20.82 -4.36 5.94
C THR A 266 -19.56 -3.51 6.05
N SER A 267 -19.70 -2.18 6.04
CA SER A 267 -18.59 -1.26 6.33
C SER A 267 -18.32 -1.23 7.83
N LEU A 268 -17.04 -1.14 8.20
CA LEU A 268 -16.62 -0.95 9.59
C LEU A 268 -16.01 0.46 9.75
N PRO A 269 -16.28 1.17 10.87
CA PRO A 269 -15.61 2.43 11.17
C PRO A 269 -14.14 2.19 11.59
N GLU A 270 -13.31 3.24 11.53
CA GLU A 270 -11.87 3.10 11.83
C GLU A 270 -11.57 2.67 13.28
N ASN A 271 -12.51 2.89 14.19
CA ASN A 271 -12.46 2.52 15.61
C ASN A 271 -13.33 1.29 15.93
N ALA A 272 -13.69 0.48 14.93
CA ALA A 272 -14.49 -0.73 15.12
C ALA A 272 -13.87 -1.64 16.19
N THR A 273 -14.71 -2.04 17.15
CA THR A 273 -14.40 -3.01 18.21
C THR A 273 -14.73 -4.43 17.77
N GLY A 274 -14.39 -5.44 18.59
CA GLY A 274 -14.62 -6.85 18.25
C GLY A 274 -13.56 -7.44 17.31
N LEU A 275 -12.50 -6.67 17.02
CA LEU A 275 -11.32 -7.09 16.27
C LEU A 275 -10.12 -7.24 17.21
N SER A 276 -9.10 -7.99 16.79
CA SER A 276 -7.81 -8.10 17.48
C SER A 276 -7.12 -6.73 17.72
N ALA A 277 -7.37 -5.76 16.84
CA ALA A 277 -7.08 -4.35 17.01
C ALA A 277 -7.99 -3.52 16.09
N THR A 278 -8.21 -2.23 16.38
CA THR A 278 -9.04 -1.39 15.50
C THR A 278 -8.33 -1.12 14.16
N PRO A 279 -9.05 -0.86 13.04
CA PRO A 279 -8.44 -0.50 11.77
C PRO A 279 -7.43 0.65 11.87
N ARG A 280 -7.74 1.69 12.66
CA ARG A 280 -6.83 2.81 12.91
C ARG A 280 -5.57 2.39 13.66
N GLN A 281 -5.70 1.53 14.67
CA GLN A 281 -4.56 1.02 15.43
C GLN A 281 -3.64 0.18 14.55
N VAL A 282 -4.20 -0.65 13.66
CA VAL A 282 -3.43 -1.45 12.71
C VAL A 282 -2.66 -0.57 11.74
N ALA A 283 -3.31 0.42 11.10
CA ALA A 283 -2.63 1.33 10.19
C ALA A 283 -1.47 2.07 10.88
N ARG A 284 -1.70 2.65 12.06
CA ARG A 284 -0.65 3.38 12.81
C ARG A 284 0.51 2.47 13.22
N ALA A 285 0.19 1.27 13.69
CA ALA A 285 1.17 0.29 14.12
C ALA A 285 2.09 -0.17 13.01
N HIS A 286 1.51 -0.50 11.86
CA HIS A 286 2.26 -0.93 10.69
C HIS A 286 3.23 0.16 10.24
N LEU A 287 2.76 1.39 10.12
CA LEU A 287 3.60 2.51 9.71
C LEU A 287 4.71 2.81 10.75
N ALA A 288 4.40 2.70 12.04
CA ALA A 288 5.39 2.85 13.11
C ALA A 288 6.44 1.72 13.11
N SER A 289 6.07 0.49 12.78
CA SER A 289 7.00 -0.64 12.69
C SER A 289 8.00 -0.43 11.54
N LEU A 290 7.53 0.07 10.40
CA LEU A 290 8.38 0.44 9.26
C LEU A 290 9.31 1.62 9.61
N GLN A 291 8.76 2.69 10.18
CA GLN A 291 9.53 3.87 10.59
C GLN A 291 10.66 3.52 11.59
N SER A 292 10.34 2.70 12.59
CA SER A 292 11.29 2.27 13.62
C SER A 292 12.21 1.13 13.16
N THR A 293 11.99 0.56 11.97
CA THR A 293 12.74 -0.59 11.41
C THR A 293 12.71 -1.82 12.32
N ARG A 294 11.63 -1.97 13.08
CA ARG A 294 11.41 -3.07 14.04
C ARG A 294 10.08 -3.76 13.70
N PRO A 295 10.07 -5.08 13.45
CA PRO A 295 8.83 -5.81 13.29
C PRO A 295 7.92 -5.63 14.50
N ASP A 296 6.61 -5.54 14.26
CA ASP A 296 5.60 -5.50 15.31
C ASP A 296 4.94 -6.88 15.41
N ALA A 297 4.93 -7.45 16.62
CA ALA A 297 4.48 -8.81 16.88
C ALA A 297 3.01 -9.07 16.53
N ARG A 298 2.20 -8.01 16.39
CA ARG A 298 0.80 -8.13 15.96
C ARG A 298 0.65 -8.55 14.51
N PHE A 299 1.69 -8.35 13.69
CA PHE A 299 1.66 -8.66 12.28
C PHE A 299 2.27 -10.03 12.01
N ALA A 300 1.67 -10.75 11.07
CA ALA A 300 2.29 -11.90 10.45
C ALA A 300 3.54 -11.45 9.69
N ASP A 301 4.51 -12.35 9.63
CA ASP A 301 5.73 -12.13 8.84
C ASP A 301 5.39 -12.06 7.35
N GLY A 302 6.14 -11.25 6.62
CA GLY A 302 5.94 -11.07 5.19
C GLY A 302 6.62 -9.85 4.59
N PRO A 303 6.46 -9.66 3.25
CA PRO A 303 7.22 -8.70 2.47
C PRO A 303 7.00 -7.26 2.92
N TRP A 304 5.78 -6.91 3.30
CA TRP A 304 5.43 -5.54 3.71
C TRP A 304 5.49 -5.33 5.23
N THR A 305 5.92 -6.33 6.01
CA THR A 305 5.98 -6.25 7.48
C THR A 305 7.42 -6.51 7.95
N SER A 306 7.73 -7.74 8.35
CA SER A 306 9.03 -8.07 8.94
C SER A 306 10.18 -8.01 7.94
N GLU A 307 9.96 -8.40 6.68
CA GLU A 307 10.98 -8.30 5.62
C GLU A 307 11.28 -6.84 5.29
N ALA A 308 10.26 -5.98 5.13
CA ALA A 308 10.46 -4.54 4.94
C ALA A 308 11.21 -3.90 6.12
N ALA A 309 10.89 -4.27 7.36
CA ALA A 309 11.61 -3.78 8.54
C ALA A 309 13.07 -4.27 8.58
N LEU A 310 13.32 -5.52 8.18
CA LEU A 310 14.66 -6.08 8.04
C LEU A 310 15.47 -5.35 6.95
N PHE A 311 14.88 -5.14 5.78
CA PHE A 311 15.48 -4.39 4.68
C PHE A 311 15.95 -3.01 5.15
N TRP A 312 15.07 -2.24 5.79
CA TRP A 312 15.43 -0.90 6.27
C TRP A 312 16.51 -0.90 7.35
N ARG A 313 16.52 -1.92 8.21
CA ARG A 313 17.58 -2.09 9.21
C ARG A 313 18.93 -2.37 8.54
N GLN A 314 18.95 -3.20 7.50
CA GLN A 314 20.16 -3.50 6.71
C GLN A 314 20.64 -2.27 5.93
N GLU A 315 19.75 -1.55 5.24
CA GLU A 315 20.07 -0.32 4.50
C GLU A 315 20.63 0.75 5.45
N ARG A 316 20.05 0.91 6.66
CA ARG A 316 20.59 1.82 7.69
C ARG A 316 22.02 1.45 8.07
N ALA A 317 22.28 0.18 8.39
CA ALA A 317 23.62 -0.28 8.78
C ALA A 317 24.65 -0.12 7.65
N GLN A 318 24.23 -0.32 6.39
CA GLN A 318 25.08 -0.09 5.22
C GLN A 318 25.42 1.41 5.05
N LEU A 319 24.42 2.28 5.16
CA LEU A 319 24.61 3.73 5.08
C LEU A 319 25.49 4.26 6.23
N GLU A 320 25.30 3.76 7.45
CA GLU A 320 26.12 4.15 8.61
C GLU A 320 27.61 3.80 8.40
N ARG A 321 27.91 2.60 7.90
CA ARG A 321 29.27 2.21 7.51
C ARG A 321 29.85 3.08 6.41
N ALA A 322 29.01 3.58 5.49
CA ALA A 322 29.41 4.50 4.43
C ALA A 322 29.51 5.97 4.89
N GLY A 323 29.28 6.27 6.18
CA GLY A 323 29.32 7.62 6.72
C GLY A 323 28.06 8.44 6.44
N TRP A 324 26.89 7.79 6.40
CA TRP A 324 25.58 8.40 6.22
C TRP A 324 24.62 8.00 7.35
N ARG A 325 23.67 8.86 7.71
CA ARG A 325 22.54 8.51 8.58
C ARG A 325 21.26 8.44 7.76
N LEU A 326 20.49 7.38 7.94
CA LEU A 326 19.14 7.21 7.41
C LEU A 326 18.08 7.52 8.49
N SER A 327 17.22 8.49 8.20
CA SER A 327 16.00 8.77 8.94
C SER A 327 14.78 8.41 8.09
N LEU A 328 13.84 7.66 8.66
CA LEU A 328 12.58 7.31 8.02
C LEU A 328 11.45 8.06 8.73
N SER A 329 10.45 8.51 7.97
CA SER A 329 9.20 9.03 8.50
C SER A 329 8.01 8.49 7.72
N TYR A 330 6.91 8.20 8.41
CA TYR A 330 5.65 7.77 7.80
C TYR A 330 4.50 8.61 8.35
N ARG A 331 3.74 9.24 7.46
CA ARG A 331 2.57 10.06 7.78
C ARG A 331 1.32 9.41 7.17
N PRO A 332 0.34 8.96 7.98
CA PRO A 332 -0.94 8.49 7.46
C PRO A 332 -1.61 9.54 6.55
N GLU A 333 -2.27 9.10 5.49
CA GLU A 333 -2.92 9.97 4.51
C GLU A 333 -4.26 9.36 4.06
N GLY A 334 -5.28 10.21 3.90
CA GLY A 334 -6.62 9.78 3.52
C GLY A 334 -7.40 9.05 4.64
N ALA A 335 -8.57 8.52 4.26
CA ALA A 335 -9.44 7.78 5.16
C ALA A 335 -9.03 6.30 5.25
N VAL A 336 -9.14 5.70 6.44
CA VAL A 336 -9.06 4.24 6.58
C VAL A 336 -10.43 3.66 6.27
N ARG A 337 -10.49 2.73 5.30
CA ARG A 337 -11.74 2.09 4.88
C ARG A 337 -11.67 0.62 5.20
N SER A 338 -12.78 0.04 5.67
CA SER A 338 -12.81 -1.35 6.08
C SER A 338 -14.14 -2.03 5.80
N LEU A 339 -14.07 -3.31 5.40
CA LEU A 339 -15.21 -4.21 5.26
C LEU A 339 -15.11 -5.33 6.29
N MET A 340 -16.23 -5.72 6.89
CA MET A 340 -16.30 -6.90 7.75
C MET A 340 -16.08 -8.17 6.92
N THR A 341 -15.35 -9.13 7.49
CA THR A 341 -15.16 -10.45 6.90
C THR A 341 -16.11 -11.47 7.53
N SER A 342 -16.42 -12.56 6.82
CA SER A 342 -17.42 -13.55 7.26
C SER A 342 -17.06 -14.28 8.55
N ASP A 343 -15.79 -14.27 8.93
CA ASP A 343 -15.27 -14.78 10.21
C ASP A 343 -15.35 -13.77 11.37
N GLY A 344 -15.92 -12.59 11.14
CA GLY A 344 -16.00 -11.50 12.12
C GLY A 344 -14.76 -10.60 12.18
N GLY A 345 -13.77 -10.81 11.32
CA GLY A 345 -12.62 -9.93 11.15
C GLY A 345 -12.90 -8.70 10.27
N ALA A 346 -11.85 -8.11 9.73
CA ALA A 346 -11.93 -6.98 8.81
C ALA A 346 -10.89 -7.04 7.68
N LEU A 347 -11.26 -6.62 6.47
CA LEU A 347 -10.34 -6.23 5.41
C LEU A 347 -10.26 -4.70 5.33
N VAL A 348 -9.05 -4.14 5.42
CA VAL A 348 -8.81 -2.72 5.65
C VAL A 348 -7.85 -2.15 4.61
N TRP A 349 -8.15 -0.95 4.10
CA TRP A 349 -7.29 -0.15 3.25
C TRP A 349 -6.88 1.14 3.94
N TYR A 350 -5.61 1.49 3.83
CA TYR A 350 -5.03 2.71 4.38
C TYR A 350 -3.85 3.17 3.54
N ALA A 351 -3.49 4.44 3.67
CA ALA A 351 -2.39 5.01 2.91
C ALA A 351 -1.48 5.87 3.79
N ALA A 352 -0.28 6.11 3.29
CA ALA A 352 0.71 6.94 3.94
C ALA A 352 1.63 7.60 2.92
N ARG A 353 2.21 8.73 3.34
CA ARG A 353 3.40 9.29 2.74
C ARG A 353 4.60 8.86 3.56
N SER A 354 5.64 8.31 2.93
CA SER A 354 6.90 8.00 3.60
C SER A 354 8.02 8.88 3.07
N THR A 355 8.96 9.27 3.93
CA THR A 355 10.17 9.99 3.52
C THR A 355 11.40 9.31 4.08
N ASP A 356 12.36 9.08 3.18
CA ASP A 356 13.64 8.47 3.48
C ASP A 356 14.72 9.54 3.32
N LEU A 357 15.23 10.05 4.44
CA LEU A 357 16.23 11.11 4.46
C LEU A 357 17.61 10.55 4.80
N ARG A 358 18.55 10.71 3.88
CA ARG A 358 19.96 10.36 4.02
C ARG A 358 20.76 11.64 4.27
N THR A 359 21.53 11.67 5.35
CA THR A 359 22.40 12.82 5.71
C THR A 359 23.84 12.37 5.89
N ALA A 360 24.78 13.06 5.24
CA ALA A 360 26.20 12.75 5.37
C ALA A 360 26.66 12.99 6.81
N ARG A 361 27.45 12.06 7.34
CA ARG A 361 28.10 12.12 8.66
C ARG A 361 29.60 12.38 8.55
N ARG A 362 30.16 12.26 7.36
CA ARG A 362 31.58 12.44 7.08
C ARG A 362 31.76 13.23 5.79
N ALA A 363 32.72 14.14 5.79
CA ALA A 363 33.11 14.86 4.58
C ALA A 363 33.59 13.88 3.49
N GLY A 364 33.23 14.17 2.24
CA GLY A 364 33.59 13.34 1.08
C GLY A 364 32.82 12.02 0.97
N ALA A 365 31.86 11.74 1.87
CA ALA A 365 30.93 10.64 1.67
C ALA A 365 29.98 10.99 0.52
N LEU A 366 29.71 10.02 -0.35
CA LEU A 366 28.78 10.15 -1.47
C LEU A 366 27.69 9.10 -1.36
N VAL A 367 26.48 9.44 -1.81
CA VAL A 367 25.37 8.48 -1.94
C VAL A 367 24.60 8.74 -3.23
N THR A 368 24.22 7.66 -3.90
CA THR A 368 23.28 7.71 -5.02
C THR A 368 21.97 7.08 -4.55
N LEU A 369 20.85 7.64 -5.00
CA LEU A 369 19.53 7.01 -4.82
C LEU A 369 19.41 5.79 -5.74
N LYS A 370 18.42 4.93 -5.52
CA LYS A 370 18.19 3.72 -6.32
C LYS A 370 16.88 3.84 -7.11
N GLY A 371 16.71 2.99 -8.13
CA GLY A 371 15.49 2.83 -8.92
C GLY A 371 14.88 4.13 -9.42
N ALA A 372 13.55 4.28 -9.26
CA ALA A 372 12.81 5.46 -9.72
C ALA A 372 13.34 6.78 -9.13
N ALA A 373 13.84 6.76 -7.88
CA ALA A 373 14.43 7.95 -7.26
C ALA A 373 15.79 8.33 -7.88
N ALA A 374 16.58 7.34 -8.31
CA ALA A 374 17.80 7.56 -9.08
C ALA A 374 17.49 8.22 -10.43
N VAL A 375 16.49 7.69 -11.14
CA VAL A 375 16.03 8.23 -12.43
C VAL A 375 15.62 9.70 -12.29
N ARG A 376 14.77 10.00 -11.30
CA ARG A 376 14.25 11.35 -11.05
C ARG A 376 15.33 12.35 -10.63
N THR A 377 16.48 11.86 -10.15
CA THR A 377 17.65 12.69 -9.83
C THR A 377 18.72 12.69 -10.92
N GLY A 378 18.48 12.04 -12.07
CA GLY A 378 19.44 11.92 -13.16
C GLY A 378 20.68 11.10 -12.76
N ASN A 379 20.50 10.11 -11.87
CA ASN A 379 21.55 9.24 -11.34
C ASN A 379 22.71 9.99 -10.65
N LYS A 380 22.43 11.18 -10.11
CA LYS A 380 23.43 12.01 -9.44
C LYS A 380 23.81 11.42 -8.08
N ALA A 381 25.10 11.54 -7.77
CA ALA A 381 25.61 11.33 -6.42
C ALA A 381 25.48 12.62 -5.60
N PHE A 382 25.13 12.48 -4.33
CA PHE A 382 24.95 13.58 -3.38
C PHE A 382 25.99 13.51 -2.27
N SER A 383 26.40 14.67 -1.75
CA SER A 383 27.51 14.77 -0.79
C SER A 383 27.09 15.26 0.59
N ARG A 384 25.90 15.87 0.70
CA ARG A 384 25.37 16.42 1.97
C ARG A 384 24.08 15.74 2.39
N SER A 385 23.11 15.67 1.49
CA SER A 385 21.82 15.06 1.76
C SER A 385 21.20 14.46 0.51
N ALA A 386 20.41 13.40 0.69
CA ALA A 386 19.52 12.88 -0.33
C ALA A 386 18.20 12.49 0.32
N SER A 387 17.08 12.82 -0.30
CA SER A 387 15.73 12.59 0.23
C SER A 387 14.85 11.98 -0.84
N VAL A 388 14.03 11.02 -0.46
CA VAL A 388 13.00 10.42 -1.33
C VAL A 388 11.67 10.41 -0.58
N THR A 389 10.61 10.89 -1.21
CA THR A 389 9.24 10.82 -0.68
C THR A 389 8.43 9.85 -1.54
N TYR A 390 7.79 8.89 -0.88
CA TYR A 390 6.92 7.89 -1.51
C TYR A 390 5.46 8.11 -1.11
N GLY A 391 4.55 7.88 -2.06
CA GLY A 391 3.15 7.58 -1.76
C GLY A 391 3.02 6.08 -1.58
N ARG A 392 2.30 5.64 -0.55
CA ARG A 392 2.14 4.21 -0.23
C ARG A 392 0.70 3.90 0.15
N MET A 393 0.18 2.80 -0.35
CA MET A 393 -1.18 2.32 -0.08
C MET A 393 -1.12 0.85 0.28
N TYR A 394 -1.87 0.44 1.28
CA TYR A 394 -1.83 -0.90 1.85
C TYR A 394 -3.22 -1.49 2.01
N ALA A 395 -3.29 -2.82 1.92
CA ALA A 395 -4.46 -3.60 2.28
C ALA A 395 -4.05 -4.60 3.37
N ALA A 396 -4.85 -4.74 4.43
CA ALA A 396 -4.57 -5.66 5.52
C ALA A 396 -5.82 -6.39 6.01
N TYR A 397 -5.67 -7.66 6.35
CA TYR A 397 -6.67 -8.42 7.08
C TYR A 397 -6.40 -8.34 8.59
N ILE A 398 -7.44 -8.02 9.36
CA ILE A 398 -7.45 -7.94 10.81
C ILE A 398 -8.33 -9.07 11.35
N PRO A 399 -7.78 -10.02 12.12
CA PRO A 399 -8.56 -11.09 12.73
C PRO A 399 -9.61 -10.59 13.74
N PRO A 400 -10.70 -11.34 13.96
CA PRO A 400 -11.65 -11.05 15.05
C PRO A 400 -10.96 -11.10 16.42
N ALA A 401 -11.56 -10.44 17.41
CA ALA A 401 -11.09 -10.49 18.79
C ALA A 401 -11.10 -11.93 19.31
N GLY A 402 -10.06 -12.30 20.09
CA GLY A 402 -9.90 -13.66 20.60
C GLY A 402 -9.30 -14.67 19.61
N SER A 403 -9.09 -14.28 18.34
CA SER A 403 -8.32 -15.10 17.40
C SER A 403 -6.84 -15.16 17.79
N ASN A 404 -6.20 -16.30 17.53
CA ASN A 404 -4.74 -16.48 17.63
C ASN A 404 -4.01 -16.07 16.33
N GLU A 405 -4.74 -15.70 15.28
CA GLU A 405 -4.14 -15.20 14.05
C GLU A 405 -3.52 -13.80 14.25
N ARG A 406 -2.48 -13.52 13.46
CA ARG A 406 -1.85 -12.19 13.38
C ARG A 406 -2.42 -11.40 12.20
N VAL A 407 -2.34 -10.08 12.28
CA VAL A 407 -2.71 -9.18 11.17
C VAL A 407 -1.86 -9.48 9.94
N ARG A 408 -2.48 -9.63 8.77
CA ARG A 408 -1.77 -9.91 7.51
C ARG A 408 -1.85 -8.71 6.59
N VAL A 409 -0.71 -8.15 6.18
CA VAL A 409 -0.68 -7.17 5.08
C VAL A 409 -0.71 -7.93 3.76
N LEU A 410 -1.72 -7.66 2.95
CA LEU A 410 -2.08 -8.44 1.76
C LEU A 410 -1.58 -7.83 0.46
N GLY A 411 -1.20 -6.55 0.46
CA GLY A 411 -0.73 -5.86 -0.73
C GLY A 411 -0.20 -4.47 -0.41
N GLU A 412 0.64 -3.96 -1.31
CA GLU A 412 1.11 -2.58 -1.32
C GLU A 412 1.02 -2.02 -2.75
N TRP A 413 0.75 -0.73 -2.87
CA TRP A 413 1.20 0.06 -4.01
C TRP A 413 2.07 1.20 -3.50
N SER A 414 3.25 1.38 -4.08
CA SER A 414 4.21 2.43 -3.70
C SER A 414 4.77 3.11 -4.94
N GLU A 415 4.96 4.42 -4.88
CA GLU A 415 5.53 5.21 -5.98
C GLU A 415 6.37 6.37 -5.47
N VAL A 416 7.46 6.71 -6.18
CA VAL A 416 8.32 7.87 -5.82
C VAL A 416 7.64 9.14 -6.27
N LEU A 417 7.21 9.98 -5.32
CA LEU A 417 6.58 11.27 -5.60
C LEU A 417 7.63 12.35 -5.82
N GLU A 418 8.65 12.38 -4.97
CA GLU A 418 9.70 13.40 -4.99
C GLU A 418 11.05 12.79 -4.64
N SER A 419 12.11 13.31 -5.24
CA SER A 419 13.49 12.93 -4.90
C SER A 419 14.45 14.07 -5.20
N HIS A 420 15.34 14.39 -4.27
CA HIS A 420 16.28 15.51 -4.38
C HIS A 420 17.47 15.31 -3.44
N GLY A 421 18.53 16.09 -3.65
CA GLY A 421 19.71 16.04 -2.79
C GLY A 421 20.70 17.17 -3.07
N THR A 422 21.73 17.29 -2.23
CA THR A 422 22.69 18.41 -2.23
C THR A 422 24.15 18.03 -1.97
#